data_AF-A0A6N7VAV5-F1
#
_entry.id   AF-A0A6N7VAV5-F1
#
_cell.length_a   1.000
_cell.length_b   1.000
_cell.length_c   1.000
_cell.angle_alpha   90.00
_cell.angle_beta   90.00
_cell.angle_gamma   90.00
#
_symmetry.space_group_name_H-M   'P 1'
#
loop_
_entity.id
_entity.type
_entity.pdbx_description
1 polymer ?
#
loop_
_entity_poly.entity_id
_entity_poly.type
_entity_poly.pdbx_seq_one_letter_code
_entity_poly.pdbx_strand_id
1 'polypeptide(L)'
;MKYHFLRMLNYEWEVSRKLFEDDYICMGYSHLNKVENNYDYVSYYNSFGDKKSKVLQKDVRDTYGKWGHNYKVERFLNLEVGDIVIVPDYKCFYITEVIERPISFSKIRNKYTDKEDIDIGIVCKIRKIKNKSGEIRVDRERFAKGELKGKLRSFSGYYELEKENTEEIIKNFKEDKIIKIEEELKNRTKKIVLDTVVESLNPNNIERFIKKLMEKTGAVCEIPPKNDKSNTENNIGDVDIVCVYEKIKHIIYIQVKYHRGYTGDWGIKQLEDYKDSSLDGDYSTSYWLITTGEISQEAKNLALENKNKVIRLIDGLELAEMIIELGVDDLEINE
;
A
#
# COMPACT_ATOMS: atom_id res chain seq x y z
N MET A 1 10.61 4.11 22.40
CA MET A 1 9.94 3.10 21.57
C MET A 1 10.86 2.73 20.43
N LYS A 2 11.29 1.47 20.40
CA LYS A 2 12.09 0.84 19.36
C LYS A 2 11.29 -0.29 18.70
N TYR A 3 11.73 -0.70 17.52
CA TYR A 3 11.12 -1.75 16.73
C TYR A 3 12.08 -2.91 16.61
N HIS A 4 11.65 -4.08 17.02
CA HIS A 4 12.49 -5.28 17.08
C HIS A 4 11.86 -6.39 16.26
N PHE A 5 12.71 -7.27 15.78
CA PHE A 5 12.33 -8.56 15.24
C PHE A 5 12.91 -9.64 16.15
N LEU A 6 12.10 -10.63 16.48
CA LEU A 6 12.51 -11.78 17.28
C LEU A 6 11.91 -13.05 16.70
N ARG A 7 12.75 -14.00 16.29
CA ARG A 7 12.32 -15.38 16.01
C ARG A 7 12.36 -16.17 17.30
N MET A 8 11.20 -16.69 17.71
CA MET A 8 11.05 -17.55 18.88
C MET A 8 11.84 -18.86 18.71
N LEU A 9 12.17 -19.50 19.83
CA LEU A 9 13.03 -20.68 19.86
C LEU A 9 12.30 -21.90 19.28
N ASN A 10 12.70 -22.31 18.07
CA ASN A 10 12.12 -23.48 17.41
C ASN A 10 12.59 -24.81 18.03
N TYR A 11 13.78 -24.85 18.61
CA TYR A 11 14.31 -26.07 19.26
C TYR A 11 13.68 -26.31 20.64
N GLU A 12 13.13 -25.28 21.29
CA GLU A 12 12.30 -25.37 22.51
C GLU A 12 10.82 -25.12 22.21
N TRP A 13 10.35 -25.53 21.02
CA TRP A 13 9.04 -25.18 20.46
C TRP A 13 7.87 -25.41 21.44
N GLU A 14 7.85 -26.53 22.15
CA GLU A 14 6.73 -26.88 23.05
C GLU A 14 6.50 -25.83 24.15
N VAL A 15 7.59 -25.35 24.77
CA VAL A 15 7.52 -24.39 25.87
C VAL A 15 7.44 -22.96 25.34
N SER A 16 8.23 -22.66 24.31
CA SER A 16 8.22 -21.39 23.58
C SER A 16 6.84 -21.03 23.05
N ARG A 17 6.09 -22.01 22.52
CA ARG A 17 4.72 -21.82 22.04
C ARG A 17 3.74 -21.56 23.17
N LYS A 18 3.78 -22.34 24.27
CA LYS A 18 2.92 -22.11 25.45
C LYS A 18 3.13 -20.71 26.03
N LEU A 19 4.40 -20.28 26.13
CA LEU A 19 4.75 -18.92 26.54
C LEU A 19 4.11 -17.90 25.60
N PHE A 20 4.21 -18.09 24.28
CA PHE A 20 3.64 -17.15 23.32
C PHE A 20 2.11 -17.11 23.33
N GLU A 21 1.45 -18.25 23.53
CA GLU A 21 0.01 -18.34 23.75
C GLU A 21 -0.40 -17.52 24.99
N ASP A 22 0.39 -17.61 26.06
CA ASP A 22 0.25 -16.83 27.31
C ASP A 22 0.86 -15.41 27.25
N ASP A 23 1.07 -14.85 26.06
CA ASP A 23 1.57 -13.49 25.84
C ASP A 23 2.99 -13.23 26.41
N TYR A 24 3.88 -14.20 26.27
CA TYR A 24 5.31 -14.04 26.50
C TYR A 24 6.11 -14.30 25.24
N ILE A 25 7.09 -13.43 24.98
CA ILE A 25 8.20 -13.76 24.09
C ILE A 25 9.38 -14.27 24.92
N CYS A 26 10.24 -15.10 24.34
CA CYS A 26 11.35 -15.70 25.06
C CYS A 26 12.64 -15.72 24.24
N MET A 27 13.75 -15.82 24.97
CA MET A 27 15.08 -16.03 24.43
C MET A 27 15.77 -17.16 25.21
N GLY A 28 16.70 -17.85 24.55
CA GLY A 28 17.48 -18.91 25.18
C GLY A 28 18.45 -18.36 26.21
N TYR A 29 19.63 -18.95 26.32
CA TYR A 29 20.65 -18.57 27.30
C TYR A 29 20.27 -18.96 28.73
N SER A 30 19.73 -20.18 28.90
CA SER A 30 19.36 -20.70 30.23
C SER A 30 20.53 -20.74 31.21
N HIS A 31 21.76 -20.97 30.75
CA HIS A 31 22.99 -20.91 31.57
C HIS A 31 23.20 -19.59 32.34
N LEU A 32 22.60 -18.48 31.89
CA LEU A 32 22.63 -17.22 32.64
C LEU A 32 21.84 -17.33 33.95
N ASN A 33 20.81 -18.18 33.98
CA ASN A 33 20.09 -18.55 35.17
C ASN A 33 20.74 -19.81 35.77
N LYS A 34 21.71 -19.63 36.66
CA LYS A 34 22.24 -20.76 37.44
C LYS A 34 21.06 -21.47 38.13
N VAL A 35 20.97 -22.78 37.91
CA VAL A 35 19.81 -23.61 38.30
C VAL A 35 19.60 -23.63 39.82
N GLU A 36 20.66 -23.37 40.60
CA GLU A 36 20.56 -23.22 42.04
C GLU A 36 19.94 -21.86 42.44
N ASN A 37 18.77 -21.90 43.10
CA ASN A 37 18.14 -20.82 43.85
C ASN A 37 17.37 -19.70 43.11
N ASN A 38 16.52 -20.00 42.13
CA ASN A 38 15.65 -18.98 41.50
C ASN A 38 16.45 -17.73 41.06
N TYR A 39 17.68 -17.94 40.61
CA TYR A 39 18.60 -16.84 40.33
C TYR A 39 17.99 -15.91 39.30
N ASP A 40 17.90 -14.63 39.66
CA ASP A 40 17.32 -13.59 38.84
C ASP A 40 18.42 -12.85 38.09
N TYR A 41 18.89 -13.46 36.99
CA TYR A 41 19.95 -12.87 36.17
C TYR A 41 19.58 -11.48 35.66
N VAL A 42 18.31 -11.21 35.36
CA VAL A 42 17.88 -9.90 34.88
C VAL A 42 18.08 -8.82 35.95
N SER A 43 17.70 -9.08 37.21
CA SER A 43 17.99 -8.15 38.31
C SER A 43 19.49 -7.99 38.55
N TYR A 44 20.25 -9.08 38.50
CA TYR A 44 21.72 -9.04 38.60
C TYR A 44 22.32 -8.14 37.51
N TYR A 45 21.98 -8.38 36.24
CA TYR A 45 22.42 -7.59 35.09
C TYR A 45 22.08 -6.10 35.24
N ASN A 46 20.86 -5.78 35.68
CA ASN A 46 20.41 -4.40 35.84
C ASN A 46 21.12 -3.67 37.01
N SER A 47 21.62 -4.39 38.02
CA SER A 47 22.33 -3.79 39.15
C SER A 47 23.65 -3.10 38.77
N PHE A 48 24.21 -3.38 37.59
CA PHE A 48 25.50 -2.83 37.14
C PHE A 48 25.42 -1.50 36.40
N GLY A 49 24.21 -0.95 36.16
CA GLY A 49 24.04 0.32 35.45
C GLY A 49 24.79 0.34 34.11
N ASP A 50 25.66 1.33 33.90
CA ASP A 50 26.44 1.51 32.67
C ASP A 50 27.44 0.37 32.39
N LYS A 51 27.75 -0.46 33.39
CA LYS A 51 28.69 -1.59 33.22
C LYS A 51 28.00 -2.88 32.77
N LYS A 52 26.66 -2.90 32.67
CA LYS A 52 25.86 -4.11 32.38
C LYS A 52 26.30 -4.84 31.10
N SER A 53 26.61 -4.10 30.03
CA SER A 53 27.08 -4.69 28.76
C SER A 53 28.40 -5.45 28.92
N LYS A 54 29.32 -4.93 29.74
CA LYS A 54 30.62 -5.60 30.00
C LYS A 54 30.42 -6.86 30.84
N VAL A 55 29.49 -6.84 31.78
CA VAL A 55 29.13 -8.01 32.61
C VAL A 55 28.54 -9.11 31.74
N LEU A 56 27.53 -8.80 30.92
CA LEU A 56 26.95 -9.76 29.99
C LEU A 56 27.99 -10.34 29.03
N GLN A 57 28.87 -9.51 28.48
CA GLN A 57 29.95 -9.98 27.60
C GLN A 57 30.89 -10.96 28.29
N LYS A 58 31.16 -10.76 29.59
CA LYS A 58 31.97 -11.67 30.39
C LYS A 58 31.20 -12.98 30.63
N ASP A 59 29.97 -12.92 31.12
CA ASP A 59 29.18 -14.10 31.48
C ASP A 59 28.94 -15.03 30.29
N VAL A 60 28.62 -14.45 29.12
CA VAL A 60 28.44 -15.23 27.89
C VAL A 60 29.77 -15.80 27.37
N ARG A 61 30.88 -15.04 27.49
CA ARG A 61 32.21 -15.52 27.09
C ARG A 61 32.71 -16.65 27.98
N ASP A 62 32.44 -16.60 29.27
CA ASP A 62 32.82 -17.66 30.22
C ASP A 62 32.12 -18.99 29.87
N THR A 63 30.97 -18.94 29.19
CA THR A 63 30.22 -20.14 28.75
C THR A 63 30.54 -20.58 27.32
N TYR A 64 30.53 -19.67 26.34
CA TYR A 64 30.65 -20.00 24.91
C TYR A 64 31.98 -19.58 24.27
N GLY A 65 32.93 -19.04 25.05
CA GLY A 65 34.20 -18.53 24.55
C GLY A 65 34.08 -17.26 23.70
N LYS A 66 35.05 -17.02 22.81
CA LYS A 66 35.18 -15.78 22.03
C LYS A 66 34.03 -15.51 21.03
N TRP A 67 33.18 -16.50 20.74
CA TRP A 67 32.16 -16.43 19.68
C TRP A 67 30.73 -16.15 20.18
N GLY A 68 30.55 -15.87 21.48
CA GLY A 68 29.25 -15.54 22.06
C GLY A 68 28.58 -14.33 21.40
N HIS A 69 27.38 -14.52 20.85
CA HIS A 69 26.58 -13.45 20.24
C HIS A 69 25.87 -12.61 21.32
N ASN A 70 26.61 -11.71 21.97
CA ASN A 70 26.11 -10.96 23.13
C ASN A 70 25.03 -9.94 22.79
N TYR A 71 25.06 -9.38 21.58
CA TYR A 71 24.18 -8.28 21.19
C TYR A 71 22.69 -8.65 21.13
N LYS A 72 22.35 -9.92 20.87
CA LYS A 72 20.93 -10.36 20.79
C LYS A 72 20.30 -10.39 22.18
N VAL A 73 20.99 -11.02 23.12
CA VAL A 73 20.59 -11.10 24.52
C VAL A 73 20.57 -9.71 25.14
N GLU A 74 21.58 -8.90 24.86
CA GLU A 74 21.64 -7.53 25.34
C GLU A 74 20.43 -6.72 24.87
N ARG A 75 20.07 -6.81 23.59
CA ARG A 75 18.88 -6.13 23.04
C ARG A 75 17.61 -6.63 23.71
N PHE A 76 17.46 -7.94 23.90
CA PHE A 76 16.29 -8.52 24.56
C PHE A 76 16.18 -8.07 26.03
N LEU A 77 17.28 -8.10 26.80
CA LEU A 77 17.36 -7.64 28.20
C LEU A 77 17.02 -6.15 28.36
N ASN A 78 17.29 -5.36 27.32
CA ASN A 78 17.05 -3.92 27.29
C ASN A 78 15.70 -3.55 26.62
N LEU A 79 14.78 -4.50 26.43
CA LEU A 79 13.42 -4.19 25.99
C LEU A 79 12.70 -3.32 27.02
N GLU A 80 12.08 -2.25 26.54
CA GLU A 80 11.34 -1.30 27.36
C GLU A 80 9.84 -1.38 27.08
N VAL A 81 9.02 -0.99 28.06
CA VAL A 81 7.57 -0.91 27.88
C VAL A 81 7.22 0.02 26.71
N GLY A 82 6.33 -0.44 25.84
CA GLY A 82 5.93 0.24 24.61
C GLY A 82 6.80 -0.08 23.39
N ASP A 83 7.93 -0.80 23.53
CA ASP A 83 8.67 -1.30 22.37
C ASP A 83 7.82 -2.31 21.57
N ILE A 84 7.99 -2.32 20.25
CA ILE A 84 7.28 -3.23 19.36
C ILE A 84 8.20 -4.37 18.96
N VAL A 85 7.69 -5.61 19.02
CA VAL A 85 8.39 -6.81 18.58
C VAL A 85 7.57 -7.52 17.52
N ILE A 86 8.14 -7.67 16.32
CA ILE A 86 7.61 -8.51 15.25
C ILE A 86 8.10 -9.94 15.45
N VAL A 87 7.15 -10.87 15.57
CA VAL A 87 7.42 -12.30 15.75
C VAL A 87 7.00 -13.05 14.48
N PRO A 88 7.94 -13.61 13.69
CA PRO A 88 7.63 -14.35 12.47
C PRO A 88 7.02 -15.71 12.79
N ASP A 89 6.14 -16.18 11.91
CA ASP A 89 5.55 -17.52 11.94
C ASP A 89 5.36 -18.03 10.50
N TYR A 90 4.86 -19.26 10.33
CA TYR A 90 4.65 -19.83 9.01
C TYR A 90 3.60 -19.04 8.22
N LYS A 91 4.04 -18.40 7.13
CA LYS A 91 3.25 -17.54 6.22
C LYS A 91 2.66 -16.27 6.85
N CYS A 92 2.86 -16.04 8.14
CA CYS A 92 2.36 -14.87 8.85
C CYS A 92 3.40 -14.30 9.81
N PHE A 93 3.05 -13.24 10.51
CA PHE A 93 3.79 -12.73 11.66
C PHE A 93 2.81 -12.10 12.65
N TYR A 94 3.29 -11.84 13.85
CA TYR A 94 2.55 -11.15 14.89
C TYR A 94 3.24 -9.82 15.20
N ILE A 95 2.44 -8.79 15.40
CA ILE A 95 2.90 -7.50 15.91
C ILE A 95 2.57 -7.47 17.39
N THR A 96 3.58 -7.26 18.22
CA THR A 96 3.43 -7.31 19.67
C THR A 96 4.04 -6.09 20.32
N GLU A 97 3.48 -5.66 21.44
CA GLU A 97 3.94 -4.52 22.23
C GLU A 97 4.40 -5.04 23.59
N VAL A 98 5.59 -4.60 24.03
CA VAL A 98 6.10 -4.93 25.37
C VAL A 98 5.27 -4.21 26.42
N ILE A 99 4.71 -4.96 27.37
CA ILE A 99 3.90 -4.41 28.47
C ILE A 99 4.60 -4.52 29.83
N GLU A 100 5.56 -5.44 29.97
CA GLU A 100 6.45 -5.52 31.14
C GLU A 100 7.89 -5.78 30.70
N ARG A 101 8.83 -5.22 31.46
CA ARG A 101 10.26 -5.45 31.22
C ARG A 101 10.62 -6.93 31.33
N PRO A 102 11.68 -7.39 30.64
CA PRO A 102 12.14 -8.76 30.72
C PRO A 102 12.36 -9.24 32.16
N ILE A 103 12.11 -10.53 32.39
CA ILE A 103 12.42 -11.21 33.65
C ILE A 103 13.13 -12.53 33.36
N SER A 104 13.83 -13.03 34.36
CA SER A 104 14.46 -14.36 34.32
C SER A 104 13.36 -15.43 34.25
N PHE A 105 13.49 -16.39 33.33
CA PHE A 105 12.50 -17.47 33.14
C PHE A 105 12.30 -18.31 34.41
N SER A 106 13.34 -18.44 35.23
CA SER A 106 13.30 -19.09 36.55
C SER A 106 12.12 -18.66 37.42
N LYS A 107 11.69 -17.39 37.33
CA LYS A 107 10.55 -16.86 38.10
C LYS A 107 9.19 -17.45 37.74
N ILE A 108 9.03 -17.91 36.49
CA ILE A 108 7.74 -18.41 35.98
C ILE A 108 7.82 -19.85 35.48
N ARG A 109 9.00 -20.46 35.48
CA ARG A 109 9.31 -21.77 34.90
C ARG A 109 8.32 -22.86 35.31
N ASN A 110 8.03 -22.97 36.60
CA ASN A 110 7.17 -24.02 37.18
C ASN A 110 5.75 -24.05 36.59
N LYS A 111 5.29 -22.96 35.95
CA LYS A 111 3.99 -22.92 35.25
C LYS A 111 4.05 -23.59 33.87
N TYR A 112 5.22 -23.66 33.23
CA TYR A 112 5.36 -24.01 31.82
C TYR A 112 6.07 -25.34 31.57
N THR A 113 6.99 -25.76 32.45
CA THR A 113 7.76 -27.00 32.26
C THR A 113 8.44 -27.45 33.55
N ASP A 114 8.52 -28.77 33.74
CA ASP A 114 9.34 -29.43 34.76
C ASP A 114 10.66 -29.98 34.18
N LYS A 115 10.89 -29.85 32.86
CA LYS A 115 12.13 -30.33 32.22
C LYS A 115 13.34 -29.59 32.77
N GLU A 116 14.33 -30.33 33.29
CA GLU A 116 15.57 -29.78 33.85
C GLU A 116 16.42 -29.07 32.78
N ASP A 117 16.57 -29.70 31.61
CA ASP A 117 17.44 -29.26 30.51
C ASP A 117 16.67 -28.45 29.45
N ILE A 118 16.16 -27.28 29.82
CA ILE A 118 15.53 -26.35 28.88
C ILE A 118 16.40 -25.13 28.62
N ASP A 119 16.64 -24.79 27.35
CA ASP A 119 17.36 -23.57 26.98
C ASP A 119 16.40 -22.38 26.78
N ILE A 120 15.78 -21.95 27.87
CA ILE A 120 15.06 -20.67 27.99
C ILE A 120 15.62 -19.90 29.18
N GLY A 121 16.24 -18.75 28.92
CA GLY A 121 16.84 -17.90 29.95
C GLY A 121 15.94 -16.73 30.33
N ILE A 122 15.37 -16.05 29.35
CA ILE A 122 14.75 -14.74 29.58
C ILE A 122 13.40 -14.72 28.87
N VAL A 123 12.39 -14.16 29.54
CA VAL A 123 11.04 -13.97 29.02
C VAL A 123 10.61 -12.53 29.18
N CYS A 124 9.72 -12.06 28.32
CA CYS A 124 9.19 -10.70 28.36
C CYS A 124 7.70 -10.74 28.04
N LYS A 125 6.91 -10.05 28.87
CA LYS A 125 5.45 -9.99 28.71
C LYS A 125 5.09 -9.00 27.61
N ILE A 126 4.21 -9.43 26.73
CA ILE A 126 3.75 -8.65 25.58
C ILE A 126 2.23 -8.52 25.54
N ARG A 127 1.74 -7.71 24.62
CA ARG A 127 0.36 -7.69 24.15
C ARG A 127 0.36 -7.82 22.64
N LYS A 128 -0.39 -8.78 22.09
CA LYS A 128 -0.57 -8.93 20.64
C LYS A 128 -1.49 -7.81 20.12
N ILE A 129 -1.02 -7.07 19.11
CA ILE A 129 -1.82 -6.02 18.45
C ILE A 129 -2.86 -6.67 17.57
N LYS A 130 -4.10 -6.16 17.65
CA LYS A 130 -5.24 -6.59 16.84
C LYS A 130 -5.53 -5.58 15.74
N ASN A 131 -6.00 -6.05 14.58
CA ASN A 131 -6.63 -5.17 13.59
C ASN A 131 -8.05 -4.79 14.01
N LYS A 132 -8.70 -3.95 13.19
CA LYS A 132 -10.09 -3.52 13.38
C LYS A 132 -11.07 -4.70 13.42
N SER A 133 -10.75 -5.78 12.71
CA SER A 133 -11.52 -7.02 12.67
C SER A 133 -11.24 -7.98 13.85
N GLY A 134 -10.31 -7.63 14.75
CA GLY A 134 -9.94 -8.44 15.92
C GLY A 134 -8.90 -9.54 15.68
N GLU A 135 -8.38 -9.68 14.45
CA GLU A 135 -7.31 -10.61 14.10
C GLU A 135 -5.96 -10.16 14.67
N ILE A 136 -5.15 -11.13 15.10
CA ILE A 136 -3.77 -10.92 15.58
C ILE A 136 -2.71 -11.43 14.59
N ARG A 137 -3.12 -12.25 13.61
CA ARG A 137 -2.22 -12.86 12.63
C ARG A 137 -2.13 -11.94 11.43
N VAL A 138 -0.92 -11.42 11.18
CA VAL A 138 -0.65 -10.58 10.02
C VAL A 138 -0.21 -11.46 8.86
N ASP A 139 -0.97 -11.46 7.77
CA ASP A 139 -0.58 -12.16 6.54
C ASP A 139 0.68 -11.52 5.94
N ARG A 140 1.73 -12.33 5.76
CA ARG A 140 3.02 -11.82 5.29
C ARG A 140 2.95 -11.27 3.88
N GLU A 141 2.18 -11.89 2.99
CA GLU A 141 2.15 -11.51 1.59
C GLU A 141 1.34 -10.24 1.36
N ARG A 142 0.28 -10.04 2.16
CA ARG A 142 -0.64 -8.89 2.10
C ARG A 142 -0.10 -7.61 2.75
N PHE A 143 0.75 -7.74 3.79
CA PHE A 143 1.13 -6.59 4.62
C PHE A 143 2.63 -6.30 4.68
N ALA A 144 3.53 -7.26 4.44
CA ALA A 144 4.97 -6.98 4.51
C ALA A 144 5.50 -6.42 3.18
N LYS A 145 6.31 -5.35 3.23
CA LYS A 145 7.08 -4.84 2.07
C LYS A 145 8.45 -5.54 1.95
N GLY A 146 9.09 -5.43 0.78
CA GLY A 146 10.24 -6.23 0.34
C GLY A 146 11.33 -6.51 1.38
N GLU A 147 11.84 -5.48 2.07
CA GLU A 147 12.90 -5.65 3.08
C GLU A 147 12.44 -6.48 4.28
N LEU A 148 11.22 -6.24 4.78
CA LEU A 148 10.64 -7.05 5.86
C LEU A 148 10.33 -8.48 5.38
N LYS A 149 9.88 -8.68 4.13
CA LYS A 149 9.66 -10.03 3.57
C LYS A 149 10.94 -10.86 3.58
N GLY A 150 12.09 -10.28 3.22
CA GLY A 150 13.40 -10.94 3.29
C GLY A 150 13.80 -11.25 4.74
N LYS A 151 13.64 -10.27 5.62
CA LYS A 151 13.91 -10.37 7.07
C LYS A 151 13.07 -11.44 7.77
N LEU A 152 11.77 -11.54 7.48
CA LEU A 152 10.86 -12.58 7.99
C LEU A 152 11.29 -14.01 7.59
N ARG A 153 12.11 -14.16 6.54
CA ARG A 153 12.71 -15.44 6.12
C ARG A 153 14.08 -15.69 6.77
N SER A 154 14.70 -14.67 7.37
CA SER A 154 16.01 -14.79 8.00
C SER A 154 15.99 -15.78 9.18
N PHE A 155 17.06 -16.56 9.28
CA PHE A 155 17.36 -17.43 10.42
C PHE A 155 18.03 -16.68 11.58
N SER A 156 18.43 -15.41 11.38
CA SER A 156 18.97 -14.60 12.48
C SER A 156 17.88 -14.28 13.50
N GLY A 157 18.05 -14.79 14.72
CA GLY A 157 17.01 -14.81 15.75
C GLY A 157 16.57 -13.45 16.33
N TYR A 158 17.35 -12.37 16.19
CA TYR A 158 17.01 -11.05 16.73
C TYR A 158 17.71 -9.91 15.98
N TYR A 159 17.00 -8.83 15.65
CA TYR A 159 17.57 -7.56 15.18
C TYR A 159 16.58 -6.40 15.35
N GLU A 160 17.07 -5.17 15.24
CA GLU A 160 16.24 -3.96 15.23
C GLU A 160 15.76 -3.67 13.80
N LEU A 161 14.52 -3.21 13.72
CA LEU A 161 13.83 -2.87 12.49
C LEU A 161 13.88 -1.36 12.26
N GLU A 162 13.79 -0.98 10.99
CA GLU A 162 13.66 0.42 10.61
C GLU A 162 12.24 0.91 10.98
N LYS A 163 12.16 2.12 11.49
CA LYS A 163 10.99 2.64 12.19
C LYS A 163 9.84 2.93 11.22
N GLU A 164 10.13 3.68 10.17
CA GLU A 164 9.15 4.23 9.23
C GLU A 164 8.40 3.11 8.52
N ASN A 165 9.11 2.10 8.02
CA ASN A 165 8.52 0.93 7.38
C ASN A 165 7.68 0.10 8.37
N THR A 166 8.13 -0.01 9.62
CA THR A 166 7.41 -0.80 10.63
C THR A 166 6.12 -0.09 11.05
N GLU A 167 6.17 1.23 11.25
CA GLU A 167 4.98 2.05 11.57
C GLU A 167 3.93 1.99 10.47
N GLU A 168 4.34 2.03 9.20
CA GLU A 168 3.42 1.91 8.07
C GLU A 168 2.69 0.56 8.07
N ILE A 169 3.42 -0.53 8.33
CA ILE A 169 2.85 -1.88 8.39
C ILE A 169 1.86 -2.01 9.56
N ILE A 170 2.21 -1.46 10.74
CA ILE A 170 1.32 -1.44 11.90
C ILE A 170 0.05 -0.66 11.59
N LYS A 171 0.17 0.51 10.95
CA LYS A 171 -0.97 1.33 10.55
C LYS A 171 -1.87 0.56 9.56
N ASN A 172 -1.27 0.04 8.49
CA ASN A 172 -2.00 -0.70 7.46
C ASN A 172 -2.69 -1.94 8.04
N PHE A 173 -2.03 -2.70 8.93
CA PHE A 173 -2.65 -3.82 9.60
C PHE A 173 -3.80 -3.39 10.51
N LYS A 174 -3.63 -2.36 11.34
CA LYS A 174 -4.68 -1.84 12.21
C LYS A 174 -5.93 -1.40 11.43
N GLU A 175 -5.73 -0.83 10.25
CA GLU A 175 -6.79 -0.31 9.37
C GLU A 175 -7.32 -1.34 8.35
N ASP A 176 -6.82 -2.59 8.35
CA ASP A 176 -7.13 -3.61 7.33
C ASP A 176 -6.82 -3.18 5.89
N LYS A 177 -5.86 -2.26 5.72
CA LYS A 177 -5.43 -1.75 4.42
C LYS A 177 -4.37 -2.66 3.81
N ILE A 178 -4.78 -3.47 2.83
CA ILE A 178 -3.90 -4.38 2.10
C ILE A 178 -3.02 -3.61 1.12
N ILE A 179 -1.76 -4.04 0.95
CA ILE A 179 -0.92 -3.56 -0.14
C ILE A 179 -1.47 -4.11 -1.46
N LYS A 180 -2.13 -3.27 -2.24
CA LYS A 180 -2.55 -3.59 -3.61
C LYS A 180 -1.56 -3.00 -4.61
N ILE A 181 -0.59 -3.82 -5.01
CA ILE A 181 0.44 -3.44 -5.99
C ILE A 181 -0.21 -2.89 -7.27
N GLU A 182 -1.34 -3.46 -7.70
CA GLU A 182 -2.08 -2.99 -8.87
C GLU A 182 -2.52 -1.53 -8.74
N GLU A 183 -3.15 -1.14 -7.63
CA GLU A 183 -3.61 0.25 -7.40
C GLU A 183 -2.41 1.20 -7.32
N GLU A 184 -1.33 0.79 -6.66
CA GLU A 184 -0.11 1.60 -6.55
C GLU A 184 0.56 1.81 -7.91
N LEU A 185 0.64 0.75 -8.74
CA LEU A 185 1.17 0.82 -10.10
C LEU A 185 0.29 1.71 -10.98
N LYS A 186 -1.04 1.50 -10.98
CA LYS A 186 -1.98 2.33 -11.74
C LYS A 186 -1.82 3.81 -11.39
N ASN A 187 -1.81 4.15 -10.11
CA ASN A 187 -1.69 5.54 -9.67
C ASN A 187 -0.36 6.20 -10.09
N ARG A 188 0.76 5.48 -9.97
CA ARG A 188 2.08 6.00 -10.38
C ARG A 188 2.18 6.15 -11.90
N THR A 189 1.64 5.19 -12.64
CA THR A 189 1.73 5.17 -14.10
C THR A 189 0.82 6.22 -14.75
N LYS A 190 -0.37 6.51 -14.19
CA LYS A 190 -1.29 7.55 -14.73
C LYS A 190 -0.59 8.88 -14.97
N LYS A 191 0.20 9.35 -14.00
CA LYS A 191 0.92 10.62 -14.12
C LYS A 191 1.96 10.60 -15.24
N ILE A 192 2.75 9.52 -15.32
CA ILE A 192 3.78 9.36 -16.35
C ILE A 192 3.15 9.35 -17.75
N VAL A 193 2.04 8.62 -17.91
CA VAL A 193 1.29 8.55 -19.18
C VAL A 193 0.73 9.92 -19.56
N LEU A 194 0.08 10.62 -18.62
CA LEU A 194 -0.47 11.94 -18.87
C LEU A 194 0.62 12.95 -19.28
N ASP A 195 1.73 13.00 -18.54
CA ASP A 195 2.84 13.91 -18.85
C ASP A 195 3.42 13.60 -20.24
N THR A 196 3.56 12.32 -20.59
CA THR A 196 4.02 11.90 -21.92
C THR A 196 3.08 12.38 -23.04
N VAL A 197 1.76 12.24 -22.86
CA VAL A 197 0.75 12.71 -23.82
C VAL A 197 0.85 14.22 -24.01
N VAL A 198 0.92 14.98 -22.91
CA VAL A 198 0.97 16.45 -22.94
C VAL A 198 2.29 17.00 -23.48
N GLU A 199 3.39 16.26 -23.37
CA GLU A 199 4.69 16.69 -23.91
C GLU A 199 4.88 16.31 -25.38
N SER A 200 4.26 15.21 -25.82
CA SER A 200 4.48 14.66 -27.15
C SER A 200 3.48 15.16 -28.20
N LEU A 201 2.32 15.66 -27.78
CA LEU A 201 1.23 16.03 -28.69
C LEU A 201 1.02 17.55 -28.77
N ASN A 202 0.16 17.93 -29.72
CA ASN A 202 -0.34 19.29 -29.92
C ASN A 202 -1.88 19.23 -30.06
N PRO A 203 -2.59 20.37 -30.08
CA PRO A 203 -4.05 20.39 -30.13
C PRO A 203 -4.68 19.55 -31.26
N ASN A 204 -4.13 19.59 -32.48
CA ASN A 204 -4.68 18.79 -33.59
C ASN A 204 -4.34 17.30 -33.41
N ASN A 205 -3.16 16.98 -32.87
CA ASN A 205 -2.72 15.60 -32.71
C ASN A 205 -3.45 14.89 -31.56
N ILE A 206 -3.85 15.60 -30.50
CA ILE A 206 -4.62 14.98 -29.41
C ILE A 206 -6.02 14.56 -29.86
N GLU A 207 -6.68 15.31 -30.75
CA GLU A 207 -7.96 14.91 -31.35
C GLU A 207 -7.80 13.60 -32.13
N ARG A 208 -6.77 13.51 -32.98
CA ARG A 208 -6.43 12.28 -33.73
C ARG A 208 -6.07 11.12 -32.81
N PHE A 209 -5.37 11.39 -31.71
CA PHE A 209 -5.02 10.39 -30.70
C PHE A 209 -6.25 9.83 -29.99
N ILE A 210 -7.14 10.70 -29.50
CA ILE A 210 -8.39 10.30 -28.84
C ILE A 210 -9.29 9.56 -29.84
N LYS A 211 -9.34 10.01 -31.10
CA LYS A 211 -10.05 9.29 -32.16
C LYS A 211 -9.56 7.84 -32.26
N LYS A 212 -8.24 7.62 -32.38
CA LYS A 212 -7.66 6.27 -32.42
C LYS A 212 -7.95 5.47 -31.15
N LEU A 213 -7.88 6.11 -29.98
CA LEU A 213 -8.19 5.47 -28.70
C LEU A 213 -9.64 4.95 -28.68
N MET A 214 -10.60 5.74 -29.20
CA MET A 214 -12.01 5.35 -29.33
C MET A 214 -12.24 4.32 -30.46
N GLU A 215 -11.45 4.34 -31.53
CA GLU A 215 -11.52 3.28 -32.55
C GLU A 215 -11.07 1.92 -31.97
N LYS A 216 -10.07 1.91 -31.07
CA LYS A 216 -9.64 0.70 -30.36
C LYS A 216 -10.71 0.10 -29.46
N THR A 217 -11.67 0.90 -28.96
CA THR A 217 -12.82 0.38 -28.21
C THR A 217 -13.92 -0.19 -29.11
N GLY A 218 -13.75 -0.13 -30.44
CA GLY A 218 -14.66 -0.68 -31.44
C GLY A 218 -15.64 0.33 -32.04
N ALA A 219 -15.44 1.63 -31.83
CA ALA A 219 -16.19 2.68 -32.51
C ALA A 219 -15.66 2.91 -33.94
N VAL A 220 -16.52 3.43 -34.80
CA VAL A 220 -16.10 4.11 -36.04
C VAL A 220 -16.15 5.61 -35.76
N CYS A 221 -15.00 6.29 -35.84
CA CYS A 221 -14.90 7.70 -35.46
C CYS A 221 -14.51 8.62 -36.63
N GLU A 222 -15.02 9.84 -36.59
CA GLU A 222 -14.69 10.92 -37.52
C GLU A 222 -14.45 12.24 -36.80
N ILE A 223 -13.64 13.11 -37.42
CA ILE A 223 -13.43 14.50 -36.96
C ILE A 223 -14.28 15.36 -37.91
N PRO A 224 -15.33 16.06 -37.41
CA PRO A 224 -16.21 16.84 -38.27
C PRO A 224 -15.49 18.07 -38.87
N PRO A 225 -16.01 18.64 -39.98
CA PRO A 225 -15.43 19.82 -40.59
C PRO A 225 -15.43 21.05 -39.66
N LYS A 226 -14.32 21.78 -39.60
CA LYS A 226 -14.22 23.03 -38.82
C LYS A 226 -15.15 24.10 -39.42
N ASN A 227 -15.96 24.74 -38.57
CA ASN A 227 -16.91 25.83 -38.88
C ASN A 227 -18.29 25.45 -39.46
N ASP A 228 -18.70 24.18 -39.37
CA ASP A 228 -20.09 23.84 -39.69
C ASP A 228 -21.04 24.26 -38.54
N LYS A 229 -21.63 25.45 -38.68
CA LYS A 229 -22.58 26.01 -37.70
C LYS A 229 -24.01 25.50 -37.87
N SER A 230 -24.28 24.69 -38.89
CA SER A 230 -25.63 24.17 -39.17
C SER A 230 -26.20 23.36 -38.00
N ASN A 231 -25.31 22.76 -37.19
CA ASN A 231 -25.64 21.92 -36.04
C ASN A 231 -25.53 22.66 -34.69
N THR A 232 -25.88 23.94 -34.62
CA THR A 232 -25.80 24.73 -33.37
C THR A 232 -27.06 25.56 -33.12
N GLU A 233 -27.41 25.82 -31.85
CA GLU A 233 -28.52 26.73 -31.51
C GLU A 233 -28.08 28.18 -31.40
N ASN A 234 -27.01 28.43 -30.65
CA ASN A 234 -26.51 29.75 -30.32
C ASN A 234 -25.17 30.06 -31.00
N ASN A 235 -24.78 29.27 -32.01
CA ASN A 235 -23.49 29.38 -32.73
C ASN A 235 -22.26 29.19 -31.83
N ILE A 236 -22.39 28.49 -30.70
CA ILE A 236 -21.29 28.15 -29.81
C ILE A 236 -21.02 26.64 -29.76
N GLY A 237 -21.92 25.83 -30.32
CA GLY A 237 -21.80 24.38 -30.34
C GLY A 237 -20.56 23.90 -31.10
N ASP A 238 -19.86 22.94 -30.52
CA ASP A 238 -18.59 22.41 -31.04
C ASP A 238 -18.44 20.96 -30.59
N VAL A 239 -17.94 20.13 -31.50
CA VAL A 239 -17.62 18.72 -31.28
C VAL A 239 -16.38 18.43 -32.10
N ASP A 240 -15.33 17.94 -31.44
CA ASP A 240 -14.05 17.64 -32.09
C ASP A 240 -14.04 16.23 -32.70
N ILE A 241 -14.80 15.29 -32.14
CA ILE A 241 -14.85 13.89 -32.60
C ILE A 241 -16.27 13.33 -32.45
N VAL A 242 -16.76 12.64 -33.48
CA VAL A 242 -18.00 11.86 -33.44
C VAL A 242 -17.63 10.38 -33.54
N CYS A 243 -18.10 9.57 -32.60
CA CYS A 243 -17.83 8.13 -32.56
C CYS A 243 -19.12 7.32 -32.56
N VAL A 244 -19.27 6.43 -33.53
CA VAL A 244 -20.47 5.60 -33.73
C VAL A 244 -20.17 4.15 -33.35
N TYR A 245 -20.96 3.62 -32.42
CA TYR A 245 -20.99 2.20 -32.06
C TYR A 245 -22.20 1.54 -32.69
N GLU A 246 -22.02 1.05 -33.92
CA GLU A 246 -23.11 0.54 -34.75
C GLU A 246 -23.89 -0.61 -34.10
N LYS A 247 -23.19 -1.56 -33.48
CA LYS A 247 -23.80 -2.76 -32.89
C LYS A 247 -24.79 -2.47 -31.76
N ILE A 248 -24.60 -1.35 -31.06
CA ILE A 248 -25.46 -0.93 -29.94
C ILE A 248 -26.28 0.32 -30.29
N LYS A 249 -26.22 0.78 -31.55
CA LYS A 249 -26.82 2.02 -32.04
C LYS A 249 -26.60 3.18 -31.07
N HIS A 250 -25.33 3.47 -30.78
CA HIS A 250 -24.95 4.54 -29.86
C HIS A 250 -23.94 5.50 -30.49
N ILE A 251 -24.15 6.80 -30.31
CA ILE A 251 -23.25 7.86 -30.81
C ILE A 251 -22.69 8.64 -29.63
N ILE A 252 -21.37 8.83 -29.62
CA ILE A 252 -20.68 9.67 -28.64
C ILE A 252 -20.13 10.90 -29.34
N TYR A 253 -20.57 12.07 -28.90
CA TYR A 253 -20.07 13.38 -29.32
C TYR A 253 -19.01 13.85 -28.32
N ILE A 254 -17.80 14.10 -28.78
CA ILE A 254 -16.65 14.36 -27.90
C ILE A 254 -16.08 15.75 -28.17
N GLN A 255 -15.96 16.55 -27.10
CA GLN A 255 -15.13 17.75 -27.09
C GLN A 255 -13.82 17.47 -26.36
N VAL A 256 -12.71 17.85 -26.96
CA VAL A 256 -11.35 17.70 -26.45
C VAL A 256 -10.81 19.06 -25.99
N LYS A 257 -10.19 19.11 -24.81
CA LYS A 257 -9.44 20.27 -24.32
C LYS A 257 -8.00 19.90 -24.01
N TYR A 258 -7.07 20.63 -24.60
CA TYR A 258 -5.64 20.35 -24.52
C TYR A 258 -4.89 21.48 -23.81
N HIS A 259 -4.60 21.29 -22.53
CA HIS A 259 -3.79 22.21 -21.73
C HIS A 259 -3.34 21.55 -20.42
N ARG A 260 -2.50 22.27 -19.67
CA ARG A 260 -2.24 22.01 -18.25
C ARG A 260 -3.13 22.92 -17.39
N GLY A 261 -3.44 22.51 -16.15
CA GLY A 261 -4.29 23.28 -15.23
C GLY A 261 -5.79 22.96 -15.37
N TYR A 262 -6.65 23.92 -14.99
CA TYR A 262 -8.09 23.69 -14.86
C TYR A 262 -8.87 23.96 -16.15
N THR A 263 -9.78 23.04 -16.47
CA THR A 263 -10.78 23.12 -17.52
C THR A 263 -12.06 23.67 -16.91
N GLY A 264 -12.50 24.82 -17.40
CA GLY A 264 -13.74 25.46 -16.97
C GLY A 264 -14.97 24.92 -17.71
N ASP A 265 -16.07 25.67 -17.60
CA ASP A 265 -17.40 25.26 -18.07
C ASP A 265 -17.61 25.38 -19.60
N TRP A 266 -16.68 26.01 -20.32
CA TRP A 266 -16.89 26.34 -21.73
C TRP A 266 -17.12 25.10 -22.61
N GLY A 267 -16.34 24.04 -22.45
CA GLY A 267 -16.51 22.80 -23.22
C GLY A 267 -17.87 22.12 -23.00
N ILE A 268 -18.44 22.26 -21.80
CA ILE A 268 -19.79 21.74 -21.47
C ILE A 268 -20.84 22.54 -22.24
N LYS A 269 -20.73 23.87 -22.24
CA LYS A 269 -21.64 24.76 -23.00
C LYS A 269 -21.59 24.51 -24.51
N GLN A 270 -20.40 24.19 -25.05
CA GLN A 270 -20.25 23.80 -26.45
C GLN A 270 -21.00 22.50 -26.77
N LEU A 271 -20.88 21.48 -25.93
CA LEU A 271 -21.62 20.21 -26.10
C LEU A 271 -23.14 20.40 -25.90
N GLU A 272 -23.54 21.29 -25.00
CA GLU A 272 -24.93 21.67 -24.77
C GLU A 272 -25.59 22.29 -26.00
N ASP A 273 -24.90 23.21 -26.66
CA ASP A 273 -25.41 23.96 -27.82
C ASP A 273 -25.39 23.15 -29.13
N TYR A 274 -24.63 22.05 -29.17
CA TYR A 274 -24.47 21.22 -30.37
C TYR A 274 -25.72 20.38 -30.65
N LYS A 275 -26.41 20.61 -31.77
CA LYS A 275 -27.55 19.79 -32.18
C LYS A 275 -27.06 18.47 -32.76
N ASP A 276 -27.49 17.37 -32.16
CA ASP A 276 -27.28 16.06 -32.75
C ASP A 276 -28.11 15.93 -34.03
N SER A 277 -27.48 15.40 -35.08
CA SER A 277 -28.12 15.11 -36.37
C SER A 277 -29.13 13.95 -36.29
N SER A 278 -29.32 13.35 -35.11
CA SER A 278 -30.15 12.17 -34.84
C SER A 278 -31.62 12.47 -34.57
N LEU A 279 -32.16 13.61 -34.98
CA LEU A 279 -33.58 13.91 -34.82
C LEU A 279 -34.54 12.93 -35.55
N ASP A 280 -34.02 11.94 -36.31
CA ASP A 280 -34.84 11.03 -37.13
C ASP A 280 -34.51 9.51 -37.09
N GLY A 281 -33.77 8.95 -36.10
CA GLY A 281 -33.73 7.47 -36.03
C GLY A 281 -32.87 6.80 -34.97
N ASP A 282 -33.44 5.76 -34.33
CA ASP A 282 -32.91 4.57 -33.64
C ASP A 282 -31.65 4.61 -32.75
N TYR A 283 -30.88 5.70 -32.72
CA TYR A 283 -29.62 5.80 -31.98
C TYR A 283 -29.82 6.54 -30.67
N SER A 284 -29.15 6.04 -29.64
CA SER A 284 -28.95 6.78 -28.39
C SER A 284 -27.69 7.64 -28.47
N THR A 285 -27.66 8.78 -27.79
CA THR A 285 -26.54 9.72 -27.82
C THR A 285 -25.94 9.96 -26.44
N SER A 286 -24.66 10.28 -26.39
CA SER A 286 -23.96 10.74 -25.18
C SER A 286 -22.87 11.75 -25.54
N TYR A 287 -22.54 12.60 -24.58
CA TYR A 287 -21.66 13.75 -24.79
C TYR A 287 -20.49 13.67 -23.83
N TRP A 288 -19.26 13.74 -24.33
CA TRP A 288 -18.06 13.56 -23.51
C TRP A 288 -17.17 14.80 -23.62
N LEU A 289 -16.79 15.37 -22.48
CA LEU A 289 -15.70 16.35 -22.40
C LEU A 289 -14.45 15.62 -21.91
N ILE A 290 -13.45 15.52 -22.77
CA ILE A 290 -12.15 14.92 -22.45
C ILE A 290 -11.10 16.03 -22.37
N THR A 291 -10.32 16.06 -21.30
CA THR A 291 -9.25 17.05 -21.13
C THR A 291 -7.96 16.40 -20.65
N THR A 292 -6.82 17.01 -21.01
CA THR A 292 -5.52 16.68 -20.41
C THR A 292 -5.29 17.41 -19.07
N GLY A 293 -6.15 18.36 -18.73
CA GLY A 293 -6.11 19.10 -17.48
C GLY A 293 -6.98 18.49 -16.38
N GLU A 294 -7.13 19.22 -15.28
CA GLU A 294 -8.12 18.94 -14.24
C GLU A 294 -9.45 19.62 -14.60
N ILE A 295 -10.57 19.14 -14.09
CA ILE A 295 -11.88 19.77 -14.31
C ILE A 295 -12.30 20.52 -13.06
N SER A 296 -12.67 21.79 -13.21
CA SER A 296 -13.07 22.65 -12.08
C SER A 296 -14.36 22.16 -11.42
N GLN A 297 -14.56 22.50 -10.14
CA GLN A 297 -15.77 22.08 -9.41
C GLN A 297 -17.03 22.72 -10.01
N GLU A 298 -16.92 23.95 -10.51
CA GLU A 298 -17.99 24.67 -11.18
C GLU A 298 -18.42 23.93 -12.45
N ALA A 299 -17.46 23.48 -13.27
CA ALA A 299 -17.73 22.67 -14.45
C ALA A 299 -18.38 21.33 -14.09
N LYS A 300 -17.90 20.65 -13.03
CA LYS A 300 -18.54 19.41 -12.54
C LYS A 300 -19.99 19.63 -12.13
N ASN A 301 -20.27 20.72 -11.41
CA ASN A 301 -21.62 21.06 -10.99
C ASN A 301 -22.52 21.37 -12.19
N LEU A 302 -22.03 22.13 -13.19
CA LEU A 302 -22.79 22.44 -14.40
C LEU A 302 -23.18 21.16 -15.17
N ALA A 303 -22.25 20.22 -15.34
CA ALA A 303 -22.55 18.96 -16.02
C ALA A 303 -23.60 18.11 -15.27
N LEU A 304 -23.62 18.16 -13.93
CA LEU A 304 -24.63 17.47 -13.11
C LEU A 304 -26.00 18.14 -13.17
N GLU A 305 -26.04 19.48 -13.27
CA GLU A 305 -27.27 20.27 -13.32
C GLU A 305 -27.92 20.27 -14.72
N ASN A 306 -27.18 19.89 -15.76
CA ASN A 306 -27.68 19.79 -17.12
C ASN A 306 -28.74 18.68 -17.26
N LYS A 307 -29.99 19.10 -17.43
CA LYS A 307 -31.15 18.19 -17.58
C LYS A 307 -31.40 17.74 -19.01
N ASN A 308 -30.82 18.42 -19.99
CA ASN A 308 -31.11 18.21 -21.41
C ASN A 308 -30.16 17.19 -22.03
N LYS A 309 -28.90 17.14 -21.58
CA LYS A 309 -27.88 16.22 -22.09
C LYS A 309 -27.05 15.66 -20.95
N VAL A 310 -26.81 14.35 -20.99
CA VAL A 310 -25.89 13.69 -20.06
C VAL A 310 -24.47 13.87 -20.60
N ILE A 311 -23.69 14.71 -19.91
CA ILE A 311 -22.30 15.01 -20.26
C ILE A 311 -21.36 14.26 -19.32
N ARG A 312 -20.59 13.31 -19.86
CA ARG A 312 -19.50 12.64 -19.14
C ARG A 312 -18.27 13.53 -19.14
N LEU A 313 -17.65 13.68 -17.97
CA LEU A 313 -16.43 14.42 -17.77
C LEU A 313 -15.27 13.45 -17.58
N ILE A 314 -14.22 13.58 -18.37
CA ILE A 314 -13.01 12.74 -18.30
C ILE A 314 -11.82 13.70 -18.15
N ASP A 315 -11.25 13.75 -16.94
CA ASP A 315 -10.06 14.57 -16.67
C ASP A 315 -8.76 13.87 -17.10
N GLY A 316 -7.62 14.54 -16.96
CA GLY A 316 -6.34 14.01 -17.41
C GLY A 316 -5.93 12.70 -16.72
N LEU A 317 -6.30 12.48 -15.47
CA LEU A 317 -5.97 11.23 -14.76
C LEU A 317 -6.87 10.08 -15.19
N GLU A 318 -8.16 10.35 -15.44
CA GLU A 318 -9.08 9.36 -16.01
C GLU A 318 -8.71 9.04 -17.47
N LEU A 319 -8.30 10.03 -18.28
CA LEU A 319 -7.77 9.79 -19.63
C LEU A 319 -6.53 8.89 -19.59
N ALA A 320 -5.60 9.16 -18.67
CA ALA A 320 -4.41 8.31 -18.51
C ALA A 320 -4.77 6.88 -18.07
N GLU A 321 -5.79 6.72 -17.24
CA GLU A 321 -6.33 5.41 -16.89
C GLU A 321 -6.88 4.68 -18.12
N MET A 322 -7.69 5.35 -18.93
CA MET A 322 -8.21 4.78 -20.18
C MET A 322 -7.08 4.31 -21.12
N ILE A 323 -6.01 5.09 -21.25
CA ILE A 323 -4.84 4.72 -22.07
C ILE A 323 -4.15 3.47 -21.51
N ILE A 324 -3.97 3.38 -20.19
CA ILE A 324 -3.35 2.22 -19.53
C ILE A 324 -4.21 0.96 -19.74
N GLU A 325 -5.53 1.09 -19.62
CA GLU A 325 -6.46 -0.04 -19.77
C GLU A 325 -6.57 -0.54 -21.20
N LEU A 326 -6.55 0.35 -22.19
CA LEU A 326 -6.63 0.00 -23.61
C LEU A 326 -5.28 -0.39 -24.22
N GLY A 327 -4.17 -0.08 -23.54
CA GLY A 327 -2.82 -0.30 -24.03
C GLY A 327 -2.41 0.69 -25.13
N VAL A 328 -1.10 0.84 -25.30
CA VAL A 328 -0.51 1.87 -26.19
C VAL A 328 -0.22 1.39 -27.61
N ASP A 329 -0.35 0.09 -27.88
CA ASP A 329 -0.08 -0.48 -29.20
C ASP A 329 -1.01 0.14 -30.27
N ASP A 330 -0.55 0.29 -31.51
CA ASP A 330 -1.34 0.81 -32.65
C ASP A 330 -1.89 2.25 -32.50
N LEU A 331 -1.37 3.05 -31.55
CA LEU A 331 -1.74 4.47 -31.37
C LEU A 331 -0.91 5.47 -32.19
N GLU A 332 -0.11 5.01 -33.16
CA GLU A 332 0.74 5.88 -33.99
C GLU A 332 -0.09 6.90 -34.79
N ILE A 333 0.17 8.19 -34.63
CA ILE A 333 -0.52 9.24 -35.39
C ILE A 333 0.24 9.46 -36.69
N ASN A 334 -0.25 8.88 -37.79
CA ASN A 334 0.29 9.16 -39.12
C ASN A 334 -0.15 10.56 -39.57
N GLU A 335 0.77 11.35 -40.11
CA GLU A 335 0.54 12.75 -40.53
C GLU A 335 -0.50 12.89 -41.64
#